data_AF-A0A8C5RRC9-F1
#
_entry.id   AF-A0A8C5RRC9-F1
#
_cell.length_a   1.000
_cell.length_b   1.000
_cell.length_c   1.000
_cell.angle_alpha   90.00
_cell.angle_beta   90.00
_cell.angle_gamma   90.00
#
_symmetry.space_group_name_H-M   'P 1'
#
loop_
_entity.id
_entity.type
_entity.pdbx_description
1 polymer ?
#
loop_
_entity_poly.entity_id
_entity_poly.type
_entity_poly.pdbx_seq_one_letter_code
_entity_poly.pdbx_strand_id
1 'polypeptide(L)'
;MYVENWNIQTTALLKRVCYDRTSWYPTALTFLLSALWHGVYPGYYFTFTTGIFVTLAARRVRNNCRHVFISSKLLKVGYDLVTWLATQLSVCYTVAPFVLLAVEPTIKLYKSLYFHMHILCILVLLVLPKKSQQLSGGNQAIEMEAHNCNKIKKQK
;
A
#
# COMPACT_ATOMS: atom_id res chain seq x y z
N MET A 1 2.38 -7.58 0.51
CA MET A 1 2.89 -6.23 0.18
C MET A 1 3.93 -5.87 1.22
N TYR A 2 5.06 -5.22 0.92
CA TYR A 2 6.14 -4.99 1.89
C TYR A 2 5.65 -4.41 3.24
N VAL A 3 4.69 -3.47 3.19
CA VAL A 3 4.05 -2.85 4.36
C VAL A 3 3.30 -3.85 5.26
N GLU A 4 2.78 -4.94 4.70
CA GLU A 4 2.11 -6.00 5.50
C GLU A 4 3.12 -6.89 6.23
N ASN A 5 4.38 -6.91 5.78
CA ASN A 5 5.46 -7.69 6.37
C ASN A 5 6.38 -6.83 7.26
N TRP A 6 6.19 -5.51 7.25
CA TRP A 6 6.87 -4.54 8.10
C TRP A 6 5.93 -4.15 9.24
N ASN A 7 6.38 -4.36 10.49
CA ASN A 7 5.59 -4.10 11.70
C ASN A 7 4.15 -4.67 11.64
N ILE A 8 4.07 -6.00 11.57
CA ILE A 8 2.85 -6.77 11.33
C ILE A 8 1.75 -6.44 12.35
N GLN A 9 2.11 -6.29 13.64
CA GLN A 9 1.15 -6.01 14.70
C GLN A 9 0.50 -4.64 14.56
N THR A 10 1.28 -3.59 14.29
CA THR A 10 0.75 -2.24 14.05
C THR A 10 -0.10 -2.21 12.78
N THR A 11 0.35 -2.85 11.70
CA THR A 11 -0.42 -2.93 10.45
C THR A 11 -1.76 -3.65 10.66
N ALA A 12 -1.79 -4.74 11.44
CA ALA A 12 -3.02 -5.45 11.77
C ALA A 12 -3.97 -4.62 12.65
N LEU A 13 -3.42 -3.87 13.61
CA LEU A 13 -4.20 -2.95 14.46
C LEU A 13 -4.83 -1.83 13.62
N LEU A 14 -4.03 -1.15 12.80
CA LEU A 14 -4.48 -0.07 11.93
C LEU A 14 -5.53 -0.56 10.92
N LYS A 15 -5.36 -1.78 10.41
CA LYS A 15 -6.34 -2.41 9.52
C LYS A 15 -7.69 -2.59 10.24
N ARG A 16 -7.69 -3.16 11.44
CA ARG A 16 -8.93 -3.41 12.21
C ARG A 16 -9.60 -2.14 12.69
N VAL A 17 -8.82 -1.12 13.07
CA VAL A 17 -9.34 0.11 13.66
C VAL A 17 -9.83 1.10 12.61
N CYS A 18 -9.09 1.26 11.50
CA CYS A 18 -9.38 2.30 10.51
C CYS A 18 -9.80 1.74 9.16
N TYR A 19 -9.01 0.82 8.58
CA TYR A 19 -9.24 0.33 7.22
C TYR A 19 -10.57 -0.41 7.08
N ASP A 20 -10.87 -1.34 7.98
CA ASP A 20 -12.07 -2.19 7.92
C ASP A 20 -13.32 -1.46 8.43
N ARG A 21 -13.15 -0.34 9.15
CA ARG A 21 -14.24 0.46 9.73
C ARG A 21 -14.68 1.61 8.86
N THR A 22 -13.90 1.98 7.85
CA THR A 22 -14.18 3.16 7.02
C THR A 22 -14.53 2.77 5.60
N SER A 23 -15.69 3.25 5.13
CA SER A 23 -16.16 3.04 3.75
C SER A 23 -15.53 4.01 2.74
N TRP A 24 -15.07 5.18 3.19
CA TRP A 24 -14.47 6.21 2.35
C TRP A 24 -12.96 6.25 2.45
N TYR A 25 -12.26 6.06 1.33
CA TYR A 25 -10.79 6.10 1.19
C TYR A 25 -10.00 5.38 2.30
N PRO A 26 -10.26 4.08 2.58
CA PRO A 26 -9.70 3.38 3.73
C PRO A 26 -8.17 3.33 3.73
N THR A 27 -7.52 3.31 2.56
CA THR A 27 -6.05 3.35 2.47
C THR A 27 -5.49 4.71 2.88
N ALA A 28 -6.09 5.81 2.46
CA ALA A 28 -5.59 7.15 2.79
C ALA A 28 -5.74 7.44 4.30
N LEU A 29 -6.90 7.13 4.87
CA LEU A 29 -7.16 7.34 6.30
C LEU A 29 -6.27 6.49 7.20
N THR A 30 -6.00 5.25 6.80
CA THR A 30 -5.09 4.38 7.56
C THR A 30 -3.66 4.95 7.59
N PHE A 31 -3.17 5.46 6.46
CA PHE A 31 -1.85 6.10 6.40
C PHE A 31 -1.81 7.45 7.13
N LEU A 32 -2.88 8.24 7.08
CA LEU A 32 -3.00 9.48 7.87
C LEU A 32 -3.03 9.21 9.37
N LEU A 33 -3.77 8.20 9.82
CA LEU A 33 -3.76 7.76 11.22
C LEU A 33 -2.36 7.32 11.64
N SER A 34 -1.63 6.64 10.77
CA SER A 34 -0.23 6.29 11.00
C SER A 34 0.66 7.54 11.12
N ALA A 35 0.45 8.56 10.28
CA ALA A 35 1.17 9.83 10.37
C ALA A 35 0.91 10.52 11.72
N LEU A 36 -0.35 10.61 12.12
CA LEU A 36 -0.78 11.22 13.38
C LEU A 36 -0.18 10.48 14.59
N TRP A 37 -0.06 9.15 14.53
CA TRP A 37 0.60 8.37 15.57
C TRP A 37 2.08 8.77 15.73
N HIS A 38 2.80 8.96 14.63
CA HIS A 38 4.23 9.27 14.68
C HIS A 38 4.53 10.71 15.12
N GLY A 39 3.57 11.63 14.95
CA GLY A 39 3.61 12.97 15.54
C GLY A 39 3.28 14.09 14.55
N VAL A 40 3.46 15.34 14.99
CA VAL A 40 3.08 16.54 14.20
C VAL A 40 4.21 16.99 13.26
N TYR A 41 5.36 16.31 13.25
CA TYR A 41 6.48 16.68 12.39
C TYR A 41 6.13 16.53 10.90
N PRO A 42 6.42 17.54 10.09
CA PRO A 42 5.98 17.58 8.71
C PRO A 42 6.62 16.49 7.84
N GLY A 43 7.83 16.01 8.19
CA GLY A 43 8.48 14.88 7.50
C GLY A 43 7.66 13.58 7.52
N TYR A 44 6.87 13.36 8.59
CA TYR A 44 5.99 12.19 8.66
C TYR A 44 4.88 12.27 7.62
N TYR A 45 4.20 13.41 7.49
CA TYR A 45 3.15 13.59 6.50
C TYR A 45 3.66 13.31 5.08
N PHE A 46 4.84 13.82 4.71
CA PHE A 46 5.45 13.53 3.41
C PHE A 46 5.71 12.03 3.17
N THR A 47 6.23 11.34 4.19
CA THR A 47 6.45 9.88 4.17
C THR A 47 5.14 9.14 3.91
N PHE A 48 4.10 9.43 4.69
CA PHE A 48 2.82 8.72 4.61
C PHE A 48 2.07 9.05 3.32
N THR A 49 2.08 10.29 2.86
CA THR A 49 1.50 10.68 1.57
C THR A 49 2.20 9.98 0.41
N THR A 50 3.54 9.94 0.40
CA THR A 50 4.32 9.20 -0.60
C THR A 50 4.00 7.70 -0.54
N GLY A 51 3.89 7.15 0.68
CA GLY A 51 3.52 5.75 0.92
C GLY A 51 2.14 5.38 0.35
N ILE A 52 1.16 6.30 0.39
CA ILE A 52 -0.15 6.10 -0.24
C ILE A 52 0.01 5.94 -1.75
N PHE A 53 0.73 6.84 -2.42
CA PHE A 53 0.94 6.79 -3.87
C PHE A 53 1.66 5.52 -4.29
N VAL A 54 2.77 5.18 -3.62
CA VAL A 54 3.55 3.96 -3.87
C VAL A 54 2.69 2.72 -3.67
N THR A 55 1.88 2.68 -2.61
CA THR A 55 0.97 1.56 -2.33
C THR A 55 -0.08 1.37 -3.42
N LEU A 56 -0.72 2.46 -3.84
CA LEU A 56 -1.72 2.41 -4.90
C LEU A 56 -1.11 1.98 -6.23
N ALA A 57 0.03 2.57 -6.61
CA ALA A 57 0.79 2.22 -7.81
C ALA A 57 1.21 0.74 -7.79
N ALA A 58 1.79 0.25 -6.69
CA ALA A 58 2.22 -1.14 -6.56
C ALA A 58 1.04 -2.13 -6.67
N ARG A 59 -0.11 -1.82 -6.05
CA ARG A 59 -1.34 -2.63 -6.19
C ARG A 59 -1.81 -2.64 -7.65
N ARG A 60 -1.73 -1.49 -8.33
CA ARG A 60 -2.09 -1.33 -9.74
C ARG A 60 -1.22 -2.18 -10.66
N VAL A 61 0.10 -2.08 -10.54
CA VAL A 61 1.07 -2.88 -11.31
C VAL A 61 0.80 -4.36 -11.10
N ARG A 62 0.74 -4.83 -9.85
CA ARG A 62 0.57 -6.25 -9.55
C ARG A 62 -0.71 -6.83 -10.14
N ASN A 63 -1.82 -6.09 -10.11
CA ASN A 63 -3.10 -6.60 -10.62
C ASN A 63 -3.14 -6.75 -12.14
N ASN A 64 -2.37 -5.95 -12.89
CA ASN A 64 -2.32 -6.05 -14.36
C ASN A 64 -1.17 -6.94 -14.82
N CYS A 65 0.03 -6.78 -14.25
CA CYS A 65 1.23 -7.48 -14.67
C CYS A 65 1.23 -8.95 -14.25
N ARG A 66 0.59 -9.33 -13.14
CA ARG A 66 0.57 -10.73 -12.68
C ARG A 66 0.00 -11.69 -13.73
N HIS A 67 -0.97 -11.26 -14.53
CA HIS A 67 -1.59 -12.14 -15.53
C HIS A 67 -0.78 -12.25 -16.83
N VAL A 68 0.08 -11.25 -17.12
CA VAL A 68 0.86 -11.18 -18.36
C VAL A 68 2.19 -11.91 -18.23
N PHE A 69 2.80 -11.89 -17.04
CA PHE A 69 4.18 -12.39 -16.83
C PHE A 69 4.27 -13.84 -16.30
N ILE A 70 3.15 -14.54 -16.08
CA ILE A 70 3.16 -15.94 -15.61
C ILE A 70 3.49 -16.95 -16.72
N SER A 71 3.46 -16.55 -18.00
CA SER A 71 3.58 -17.50 -19.12
C SER A 71 4.99 -18.05 -19.39
N SER A 72 6.07 -17.42 -18.90
CA SER A 72 7.45 -17.86 -19.19
C SER A 72 8.39 -17.68 -18.00
N LYS A 73 9.25 -18.68 -17.73
CA LYS A 73 10.18 -18.70 -16.58
C LYS A 73 11.21 -17.57 -16.61
N LEU A 74 11.78 -17.24 -17.77
CA LEU A 74 12.80 -16.19 -17.88
C LEU A 74 12.18 -14.79 -17.70
N LEU A 75 11.02 -14.55 -18.31
CA LEU A 75 10.28 -13.30 -18.14
C LEU A 75 9.83 -13.10 -16.70
N LYS A 76 9.48 -14.17 -15.99
CA LYS A 76 9.17 -14.15 -14.57
C LYS A 76 10.37 -13.71 -13.73
N VAL A 77 11.56 -14.29 -13.94
CA VAL A 77 12.76 -13.93 -13.17
C VAL A 77 13.16 -12.48 -13.40
N GLY A 78 13.13 -12.00 -14.66
CA GLY A 78 13.38 -10.60 -14.97
C GLY A 78 12.36 -9.67 -14.32
N TYR A 79 11.07 -10.03 -14.37
CA TYR A 79 10.01 -9.29 -13.71
C TYR A 79 10.17 -9.25 -12.18
N ASP A 80 10.51 -10.36 -11.55
CA ASP A 80 10.71 -10.46 -10.11
C ASP A 80 11.89 -9.60 -9.66
N LEU A 81 13.01 -9.61 -10.41
CA LEU A 81 14.18 -8.75 -10.15
C LEU A 81 13.85 -7.26 -10.29
N VAL A 82 13.19 -6.85 -11.39
CA VAL A 82 12.82 -5.45 -11.62
C VAL A 82 11.83 -4.97 -10.57
N THR A 83 10.81 -5.78 -10.26
CA THR A 83 9.81 -5.44 -9.22
C THR A 83 10.43 -5.37 -7.84
N TRP A 84 11.39 -6.25 -7.55
CA TRP A 84 12.16 -6.22 -6.30
C TRP A 84 13.00 -4.94 -6.21
N LEU A 85 13.79 -4.63 -7.23
CA LEU A 85 14.62 -3.42 -7.27
C LEU A 85 13.76 -2.15 -7.13
N ALA A 86 12.65 -2.08 -7.87
CA ALA A 86 11.71 -0.97 -7.78
C ALA A 86 11.10 -0.83 -6.38
N THR A 87 10.81 -1.96 -5.71
CA THR A 87 10.31 -1.96 -4.32
C THR A 87 11.37 -1.44 -3.37
N GLN A 88 12.63 -1.88 -3.49
CA GLN A 88 13.73 -1.42 -2.65
C GLN A 88 13.95 0.10 -2.80
N LEU A 89 14.02 0.59 -4.04
CA LEU A 89 14.14 2.03 -4.32
C LEU A 89 12.96 2.83 -3.75
N SER A 90 11.74 2.29 -3.86
CA SER A 90 10.53 2.92 -3.30
C SER A 90 10.58 3.01 -1.78
N VAL A 91 11.05 1.96 -1.10
CA VAL A 91 11.21 1.97 0.35
C VAL A 91 12.26 2.98 0.78
N CYS A 92 13.44 2.98 0.16
CA CYS A 92 14.50 3.95 0.46
C CYS A 92 14.02 5.39 0.29
N TYR A 93 13.31 5.67 -0.80
CA TYR A 93 12.77 7.00 -1.07
C TYR A 93 11.68 7.42 -0.08
N THR A 94 10.81 6.48 0.31
CA THR A 94 9.71 6.75 1.25
C THR A 94 10.25 7.01 2.66
N VAL A 95 11.32 6.32 3.09
CA VAL A 95 11.89 6.45 4.44
C VAL A 95 12.76 7.71 4.58
N ALA A 96 13.35 8.23 3.51
CA ALA A 96 14.18 9.44 3.56
C ALA A 96 13.53 10.65 4.27
N PRO A 97 12.29 11.09 3.94
CA PRO A 97 11.60 12.17 4.65
C PRO A 97 11.30 11.85 6.13
N PHE A 98 11.12 10.57 6.48
CA PHE A 98 10.88 10.13 7.86
C PHE A 98 12.09 10.41 8.76
N VAL A 99 13.30 10.25 8.21
CA VAL A 99 14.57 10.47 8.93
C VAL A 99 14.97 11.95 8.97
N LEU A 100 14.54 12.75 7.99
CA LEU A 100 14.90 14.16 7.91
C LEU A 100 14.09 15.05 8.88
N LEU A 101 12.88 14.62 9.29
CA LEU A 101 11.91 15.29 10.18
C LEU A 101 11.45 16.72 9.78
N ALA A 102 12.29 17.50 9.09
CA ALA A 102 12.06 18.89 8.69
C ALA A 102 11.72 19.03 7.20
N VAL A 103 10.96 20.10 6.88
CA VAL A 103 10.44 20.38 5.53
C VAL A 103 11.55 20.73 4.55
N GLU A 104 12.46 21.63 4.93
CA GLU A 104 13.52 22.13 4.06
C GLU A 104 14.44 21.03 3.50
N PRO A 105 15.03 20.13 4.32
CA PRO A 105 15.86 19.06 3.78
C PRO A 105 15.04 18.05 2.97
N THR A 106 13.78 17.82 3.33
CA THR A 106 12.87 16.94 2.59
C THR A 106 12.60 17.46 1.18
N ILE A 107 12.29 18.76 1.03
CA ILE A 107 12.04 19.38 -0.27
C ILE A 107 13.34 19.44 -1.10
N LYS A 108 14.49 19.73 -0.49
CA LYS A 108 15.79 19.69 -1.17
C LYS A 108 16.10 18.30 -1.71
N LEU A 109 15.83 17.24 -0.93
CA LEU A 109 16.00 15.86 -1.37
C LEU A 109 15.06 15.51 -2.54
N TYR A 110 13.78 15.90 -2.46
CA TYR A 110 12.84 15.67 -3.55
C TYR A 110 13.19 16.40 -4.84
N LYS A 111 13.68 17.65 -4.74
CA LYS A 111 14.21 18.40 -5.88
C LYS A 111 15.47 17.76 -6.46
N SER A 112 16.41 17.32 -5.62
CA SER A 112 17.63 16.63 -6.05
C SER A 112 17.32 15.33 -6.79
N LEU A 113 16.27 14.63 -6.36
CA LEU A 113 15.77 13.42 -7.01
C LEU A 113 14.72 13.71 -8.09
N TYR A 114 14.58 14.96 -8.56
CA TYR A 114 13.64 15.44 -9.59
C TYR A 114 12.23 14.87 -9.50
N PHE A 115 11.74 14.58 -8.29
CA PHE A 115 10.44 13.93 -8.07
C PHE A 115 10.24 12.61 -8.86
N HIS A 116 11.32 11.91 -9.26
CA HIS A 116 11.25 10.72 -10.11
C HIS A 116 10.24 9.67 -9.62
N MET A 117 10.18 9.41 -8.31
CA MET A 117 9.26 8.42 -7.75
C MET A 117 7.79 8.88 -7.77
N HIS A 118 7.54 10.18 -7.61
CA HIS A 118 6.20 10.74 -7.73
C HIS A 118 5.72 10.67 -9.18
N ILE A 119 6.59 11.04 -10.13
CA ILE A 119 6.32 10.96 -11.57
C ILE A 119 6.05 9.50 -11.97
N LEU A 120 6.88 8.56 -11.51
CA LEU A 120 6.71 7.13 -11.77
C LEU A 120 5.38 6.61 -11.22
N CYS A 121 5.00 6.97 -9.98
CA CYS A 121 3.73 6.57 -9.39
C CYS A 121 2.53 7.12 -10.19
N ILE A 122 2.57 8.39 -10.58
CA ILE A 122 1.52 9.02 -11.39
C ILE A 122 1.41 8.35 -12.75
N LEU A 123 2.53 8.12 -13.43
CA LEU A 123 2.57 7.44 -14.73
C LEU A 123 1.97 6.04 -14.65
N VAL A 124 2.31 5.27 -13.62
CA VAL A 124 1.74 3.94 -13.36
C VAL A 124 0.23 4.01 -13.10
N LEU A 125 -0.24 5.02 -12.36
CA LEU A 125 -1.68 5.20 -12.10
C LEU A 125 -2.47 5.63 -13.34
N LEU A 126 -1.86 6.41 -14.24
CA LEU A 126 -2.48 6.84 -15.50
C LEU A 126 -2.51 5.73 -16.56
N VAL A 127 -1.40 5.01 -16.75
CA VAL A 127 -1.26 4.00 -17.81
C VAL A 127 -2.10 2.76 -17.51
N LEU A 128 -2.26 2.40 -16.23
CA LEU A 128 -2.95 1.18 -15.86
C LEU A 128 -4.43 1.48 -15.50
N PRO A 129 -5.44 0.86 -16.16
CA PRO A 129 -6.89 1.08 -15.92
C PRO A 129 -7.49 0.43 -14.66
N LYS A 130 -7.95 1.20 -13.64
CA LYS A 130 -8.41 0.72 -12.31
C LYS A 130 -9.29 -0.54 -12.36
N LYS A 131 -8.67 -1.73 -12.28
CA LYS A 131 -9.38 -2.99 -12.08
C LYS A 131 -9.82 -3.01 -10.62
N SER A 132 -11.12 -2.82 -10.39
CA SER A 132 -11.73 -2.89 -9.07
C SER A 132 -11.35 -4.23 -8.44
N GLN A 133 -10.57 -4.20 -7.35
CA GLN A 133 -10.56 -5.34 -6.47
C GLN A 133 -11.94 -5.35 -5.84
N GLN A 134 -12.82 -6.25 -6.29
CA GLN A 134 -13.97 -6.64 -5.47
C GLN A 134 -13.42 -6.89 -4.06
N LEU A 135 -14.01 -6.22 -3.08
CA LEU A 135 -13.79 -6.42 -1.65
C LEU A 135 -14.13 -7.88 -1.29
N SER A 136 -13.26 -8.82 -1.66
CA SER A 136 -13.41 -10.24 -1.34
C SER A 136 -13.07 -10.54 0.13
N GLY A 137 -12.57 -9.55 0.88
CA GLY A 137 -12.29 -9.69 2.32
C GLY A 137 -13.51 -9.43 3.22
N GLY A 138 -14.44 -8.58 2.78
CA GLY A 138 -15.69 -8.32 3.53
C GLY A 138 -16.68 -9.47 3.38
N ASN A 139 -16.84 -9.99 2.16
CA ASN A 139 -17.74 -11.11 1.91
C ASN A 139 -17.30 -12.39 2.61
N GLN A 140 -15.99 -12.69 2.71
CA GLN A 140 -15.54 -13.92 3.40
C GLN A 140 -15.76 -13.88 4.92
N ALA A 141 -15.64 -12.71 5.57
CA ALA A 141 -15.92 -12.58 6.99
C ALA A 141 -17.43 -12.71 7.28
N ILE A 142 -18.27 -12.10 6.45
CA ILE A 142 -19.74 -12.18 6.54
C ILE A 142 -20.23 -13.61 6.21
N GLU A 143 -19.61 -14.28 5.23
CA GLU A 143 -19.94 -15.65 4.83
C GLU A 143 -19.50 -16.66 5.90
N MET A 144 -18.36 -16.44 6.57
CA MET A 144 -17.94 -17.24 7.74
C MET A 144 -18.87 -17.02 8.95
N GLU A 145 -19.30 -15.79 9.24
CA GLU A 145 -20.28 -15.52 10.31
C GLU A 145 -21.66 -16.12 9.98
N ALA A 146 -22.14 -15.99 8.76
CA ALA A 146 -23.41 -16.55 8.31
C ALA A 146 -23.39 -18.09 8.35
N HIS A 147 -22.28 -18.71 7.93
CA HIS A 147 -22.09 -20.16 8.02
C HIS A 147 -22.04 -20.64 9.48
N ASN A 148 -21.39 -19.90 10.38
CA ASN A 148 -21.34 -20.21 11.80
C ASN A 148 -22.73 -20.08 12.47
N CYS A 149 -23.48 -19.02 12.16
CA CYS A 149 -24.84 -18.81 12.66
C CYS A 149 -25.80 -19.94 12.23
N ASN A 150 -25.71 -20.39 10.98
CA ASN A 150 -26.51 -21.50 10.48
C ASN A 150 -26.13 -22.85 11.13
N LYS A 151 -24.85 -23.04 11.49
CA LYS A 151 -24.40 -24.24 12.20
C LYS A 151 -24.98 -24.31 13.62
N ILE A 152 -25.05 -23.17 14.31
CA ILE A 152 -25.62 -23.06 15.67
C ILE A 152 -27.14 -23.32 15.66
N LYS A 153 -27.87 -22.85 14.62
CA LYS A 153 -29.31 -23.11 14.48
C LYS A 153 -29.66 -24.57 14.17
N LYS A 154 -28.76 -25.35 13.56
CA LYS A 154 -28.96 -26.78 13.27
C LYS A 154 -28.65 -27.71 14.44
N GLN A 155 -28.09 -27.21 15.53
CA GLN A 155 -27.74 -27.99 16.74
C GLN A 155 -28.69 -27.73 17.92
N LYS A 156 -29.81 -27.05 17.69
CA LYS A 156 -30.98 -27.04 18.58
C LYS A 156 -32.13 -27.74 17.87
#